data_AF-A0A962G524-F1
#
_entry.id   AF-A0A962G524-F1
#
_cell.length_a   1.000
_cell.length_b   1.000
_cell.length_c   1.000
_cell.angle_alpha   90.00
_cell.angle_beta   90.00
_cell.angle_gamma   90.00
#
_symmetry.space_group_name_H-M   'P 1'
#
loop_
_entity.id
_entity.type
_entity.pdbx_description
1 polymer ?
#
loop_
_entity_poly.entity_id
_entity_poly.type
_entity_poly.pdbx_seq_one_letter_code
_entity_poly.pdbx_strand_id
1 'polypeptide(L)'
;ERALLNFGHTFGHAIEVEAGYGELLHGEAVAIGMVLAARLSANLGRASAADAERLVALLRRFDLPTRLPAGCPPERLLERMRLDKKSVSGQLRLILWTALGAADVVAGIDEAQILAELTDDVARPA
;
A
#
# COMPACT_ATOMS: atom_id res chain seq x y z
N GLU A 1 15.20 3.74 14.56
CA GLU A 1 14.26 3.42 13.46
C GLU A 1 13.56 2.08 13.68
N ARG A 2 12.22 2.06 13.85
CA ARG A 2 11.40 0.84 13.68
C ARG A 2 10.25 1.02 12.69
N ALA A 3 9.83 2.27 12.45
CA ALA A 3 8.70 2.59 11.59
C ALA A 3 8.88 2.14 10.13
N LEU A 4 10.11 2.14 9.61
CA LEU A 4 10.41 1.71 8.24
C LEU A 4 10.10 0.22 7.98
N LEU A 5 10.11 -0.61 9.03
CA LEU A 5 9.72 -2.03 8.93
C LEU A 5 8.26 -2.20 8.54
N ASN A 6 7.44 -1.15 8.70
CA ASN A 6 6.03 -1.14 8.37
C ASN A 6 5.76 -0.72 6.91
N PHE A 7 6.74 -0.85 6.01
CA PHE A 7 6.51 -0.66 4.58
C PHE A 7 5.39 -1.59 4.10
N GLY A 8 4.41 -1.04 3.40
CA GLY A 8 3.20 -1.74 2.96
C GLY A 8 2.15 -2.02 4.05
N HIS A 9 2.47 -1.96 5.35
CA HIS A 9 1.57 -2.46 6.40
C HIS A 9 0.29 -1.62 6.58
N THR A 10 0.33 -0.31 6.32
CA THR A 10 -0.90 0.52 6.44
C THR A 10 -1.95 0.13 5.40
N PHE A 11 -1.52 -0.21 4.18
CA PHE A 11 -2.41 -0.80 3.19
C PHE A 11 -2.74 -2.26 3.54
N GLY A 12 -1.73 -3.04 3.95
CA GLY A 12 -1.89 -4.45 4.33
C GLY A 12 -2.97 -4.66 5.39
N HIS A 13 -2.92 -3.94 6.52
CA HIS A 13 -3.93 -4.03 7.56
C HIS A 13 -5.33 -3.63 7.06
N ALA A 14 -5.42 -2.61 6.21
CA ALA A 14 -6.69 -2.20 5.62
C ALA A 14 -7.29 -3.30 4.73
N ILE A 15 -6.43 -3.96 3.94
CA ILE A 15 -6.80 -5.09 3.08
C ILE A 15 -7.21 -6.30 3.92
N GLU A 16 -6.45 -6.68 4.96
CA GLU A 16 -6.80 -7.79 5.86
C GLU A 16 -8.17 -7.59 6.50
N VAL A 17 -8.46 -6.37 6.94
CA VAL A 17 -9.74 -6.05 7.58
C VAL A 17 -10.89 -6.05 6.57
N GLU A 18 -10.69 -5.54 5.35
CA GLU A 18 -11.77 -5.41 4.36
C GLU A 18 -12.01 -6.71 3.59
N ALA A 19 -10.97 -7.50 3.28
CA ALA A 19 -11.11 -8.80 2.62
C ALA A 19 -11.86 -9.82 3.48
N GLY A 20 -11.82 -9.65 4.80
CA GLY A 20 -12.42 -10.57 5.76
C GLY A 20 -11.37 -11.49 6.40
N TYR A 21 -11.65 -11.90 7.64
CA TYR A 21 -10.71 -12.69 8.44
C TYR A 21 -10.44 -14.06 7.80
N GLY A 22 -9.18 -14.32 7.45
CA GLY A 22 -8.71 -15.62 6.95
C GLY A 22 -8.70 -15.79 5.42
N GLU A 23 -9.13 -14.79 4.65
CA GLU A 23 -9.07 -14.83 3.18
C GLU A 23 -7.64 -14.59 2.64
N LEU A 24 -6.85 -13.78 3.36
CA LEU A 24 -5.44 -13.54 3.06
C LEU A 24 -4.58 -13.81 4.29
N LEU A 25 -3.42 -14.40 4.06
CA LEU A 25 -2.34 -14.43 5.04
C LEU A 25 -1.77 -13.01 5.21
N HIS A 26 -1.25 -12.71 6.39
CA HIS A 26 -0.66 -11.40 6.68
C HIS A 26 0.42 -11.00 5.65
N GLY A 27 1.31 -11.94 5.30
CA GLY A 27 2.36 -11.69 4.29
C GLY A 27 1.81 -11.38 2.90
N GLU A 28 0.65 -11.93 2.53
CA GLU A 28 -0.01 -11.68 1.24
C GLU A 28 -0.60 -10.27 1.21
N ALA A 29 -1.29 -9.87 2.28
CA ALA A 29 -1.83 -8.52 2.39
C ALA A 29 -0.70 -7.45 2.44
N VAL A 30 0.39 -7.74 3.15
CA VAL A 30 1.57 -6.86 3.16
C VAL A 30 2.22 -6.80 1.77
N ALA A 31 2.26 -7.89 1.00
CA ALA A 31 2.79 -7.89 -0.37
C ALA A 31 2.00 -6.93 -1.28
N ILE A 32 0.67 -6.99 -1.25
CA ILE A 32 -0.20 -6.07 -1.98
C ILE A 32 0.03 -4.63 -1.48
N GLY A 33 0.10 -4.45 -0.16
CA GLY A 33 0.34 -3.15 0.44
C GLY A 33 1.68 -2.52 0.06
N MET A 34 2.74 -3.32 -0.10
CA MET A 34 4.04 -2.85 -0.58
C MET A 34 3.95 -2.35 -2.02
N VAL A 35 3.20 -3.04 -2.88
CA VAL A 35 2.98 -2.60 -4.28
C VAL A 35 2.24 -1.28 -4.33
N LEU A 36 1.15 -1.13 -3.58
CA LEU A 36 0.39 0.12 -3.50
C LEU A 36 1.25 1.27 -2.96
N ALA A 37 2.04 1.03 -1.91
CA ALA A 37 2.95 2.04 -1.38
C ALA A 37 4.05 2.43 -2.38
N ALA A 38 4.60 1.47 -3.14
CA ALA A 38 5.62 1.72 -4.15
C ALA A 38 5.06 2.55 -5.33
N ARG A 39 3.87 2.19 -5.82
CA ARG A 39 3.22 2.91 -6.93
C ARG A 39 2.75 4.30 -6.51
N LEU A 40 2.17 4.44 -5.32
CA LEU A 40 1.88 5.77 -4.75
C LEU A 40 3.16 6.61 -4.64
N SER A 41 4.28 6.02 -4.25
CA SER A 41 5.57 6.73 -4.22
C SER A 41 5.99 7.21 -5.61
N ALA A 42 5.78 6.40 -6.65
CA ALA A 42 6.05 6.79 -8.03
C ALA A 42 5.11 7.90 -8.54
N ASN A 43 3.81 7.81 -8.25
CA ASN A 43 2.81 8.82 -8.62
C ASN A 43 3.08 10.18 -7.94
N LEU A 44 3.66 10.15 -6.73
CA LEU A 44 4.11 11.33 -5.99
C LEU A 44 5.49 11.85 -6.45
N GLY A 45 6.10 11.25 -7.48
CA GLY A 45 7.41 11.64 -8.01
C GLY A 45 8.59 11.33 -7.07
N ARG A 46 8.39 10.45 -6.07
CA ARG A 46 9.41 10.12 -5.07
C ARG A 46 10.35 9.01 -5.54
N ALA A 47 9.88 8.13 -6.40
CA ALA A 47 10.61 7.00 -6.95
C ALA A 47 10.23 6.78 -8.42
N SER A 48 10.99 5.96 -9.14
CA SER A 48 10.65 5.63 -10.53
C SER A 48 9.52 4.60 -10.60
N ALA A 49 8.64 4.70 -11.60
CA ALA A 49 7.66 3.64 -11.88
C ALA A 49 8.33 2.28 -12.17
N ALA A 50 9.54 2.32 -12.75
CA ALA A 50 10.33 1.11 -13.00
C ALA A 50 10.71 0.37 -11.71
N ASP A 51 11.00 1.07 -10.61
CA ASP A 51 11.30 0.44 -9.33
C ASP A 51 10.07 -0.23 -8.71
N ALA A 52 8.89 0.39 -8.83
CA ALA A 52 7.63 -0.22 -8.41
C ALA A 52 7.36 -1.52 -9.19
N GLU A 53 7.55 -1.52 -10.51
CA GLU A 53 7.35 -2.72 -11.34
C GLU A 53 8.42 -3.79 -11.09
N ARG A 54 9.65 -3.42 -10.71
CA ARG A 54 10.66 -4.38 -10.24
C ARG A 54 10.24 -5.08 -8.95
N LEU A 55 9.61 -4.36 -8.02
CA LEU A 55 9.04 -4.97 -6.80
C LEU A 55 7.90 -5.93 -7.15
N VAL A 56 6.98 -5.54 -8.03
CA VAL A 56 5.90 -6.41 -8.50
C VAL A 56 6.46 -7.70 -9.11
N ALA A 57 7.46 -7.59 -9.99
CA ALA A 57 8.11 -8.75 -10.60
C ALA A 57 8.80 -9.65 -9.56
N LEU A 58 9.43 -9.07 -8.53
CA LEU A 58 10.05 -9.83 -7.46
C LEU A 58 9.01 -10.61 -6.63
N LEU A 59 7.93 -9.95 -6.20
CA LEU A 59 6.88 -10.59 -5.39
C LEU A 59 6.19 -11.73 -6.15
N ARG A 60 5.90 -11.53 -7.44
CA ARG A 60 5.35 -12.58 -8.32
C ARG A 60 6.24 -13.80 -8.44
N ARG A 61 7.57 -13.66 -8.35
CA ARG A 61 8.51 -14.81 -8.36
C ARG A 61 8.45 -15.65 -7.08
N PHE A 62 7.84 -15.12 -6.02
CA PHE A 62 7.58 -15.84 -4.77
C PHE A 62 6.09 -16.21 -4.64
N ASP A 63 5.34 -16.18 -5.74
CA ASP A 63 3.91 -16.49 -5.79
C ASP A 63 3.04 -15.62 -4.84
N LEU A 64 3.53 -14.42 -4.50
CA LEU A 64 2.78 -13.48 -3.67
C LEU A 64 1.80 -12.65 -4.50
N PRO A 65 0.61 -12.33 -3.97
CA PRO A 65 -0.33 -11.47 -4.64
C PRO A 65 0.20 -10.03 -4.70
N THR A 66 -0.04 -9.37 -5.83
CA THR A 66 0.43 -8.00 -6.11
C THR A 66 -0.70 -7.05 -6.49
N ARG A 67 -1.95 -7.44 -6.23
CA ARG A 67 -3.17 -6.75 -6.65
C ARG A 67 -4.22 -6.88 -5.56
N LEU A 68 -5.09 -5.87 -5.44
CA LEU A 68 -6.22 -5.94 -4.54
C LEU A 68 -7.12 -7.15 -4.87
N PRO A 69 -7.58 -7.91 -3.86
CA PRO A 69 -8.55 -8.97 -4.08
C PRO A 69 -9.90 -8.39 -4.50
N ALA A 70 -10.70 -9.21 -5.19
CA ALA A 70 -12.08 -8.83 -5.51
C ALA A 70 -12.86 -8.57 -4.21
N GLY A 71 -13.70 -7.53 -4.21
CA GLY A 71 -14.51 -7.17 -3.04
C GLY A 71 -13.82 -6.25 -2.04
N CYS A 72 -12.62 -5.73 -2.31
CA CYS A 72 -11.97 -4.67 -1.55
C CYS A 72 -12.09 -3.31 -2.28
N PRO A 73 -13.23 -2.58 -2.14
CA PRO A 73 -13.41 -1.31 -2.85
C PRO A 73 -12.49 -0.20 -2.29
N PRO A 74 -11.91 0.65 -3.16
CA PRO A 74 -10.96 1.71 -2.79
C PRO A 74 -11.41 2.60 -1.63
N GLU A 75 -12.68 3.02 -1.63
CA GLU A 75 -13.24 3.93 -0.64
C GLU A 75 -13.24 3.31 0.76
N ARG A 76 -13.56 2.01 0.84
CA ARG A 76 -13.56 1.27 2.11
C ARG A 76 -12.17 1.05 2.63
N LEU A 77 -11.21 0.74 1.76
CA LEU A 77 -9.80 0.63 2.14
C LEU A 77 -9.28 1.95 2.72
N LEU A 78 -9.57 3.08 2.08
CA LEU A 78 -9.21 4.39 2.61
C LEU A 78 -9.86 4.66 3.98
N GLU A 79 -11.13 4.32 4.17
CA GLU A 79 -11.80 4.38 5.48
C GLU A 79 -11.08 3.52 6.54
N ARG A 80 -10.67 2.29 6.21
CA ARG A 80 -9.91 1.43 7.13
C ARG A 80 -8.56 2.01 7.49
N MET A 81 -7.83 2.56 6.51
CA MET A 81 -6.54 3.21 6.74
C MET A 81 -6.66 4.37 7.73
N ARG A 82 -7.73 5.16 7.66
CA ARG A 82 -8.00 6.26 8.61
C ARG A 82 -8.19 5.75 10.05
N LEU A 83 -8.86 4.60 10.22
CA LEU A 83 -9.18 4.03 11.53
C LEU A 83 -7.98 3.42 12.24
N ASP A 84 -7.03 2.83 11.50
CA ASP A 84 -5.80 2.22 12.02
C ASP A 84 -4.91 3.23 12.77
N LYS A 85 -5.04 4.54 12.48
CA LYS A 85 -4.16 5.59 13.02
C LYS A 85 -4.86 6.65 13.86
N LYS A 86 -5.84 6.26 14.68
CA LYS A 86 -6.51 7.13 15.66
C LYS A 86 -5.62 7.73 16.77
N SER A 87 -4.29 7.74 16.67
CA SER A 87 -3.43 8.35 17.68
C SER A 87 -2.39 9.33 17.10
N VAL A 88 -2.41 10.53 17.69
CA VAL A 88 -1.38 11.59 17.76
C VAL A 88 -1.45 12.77 16.76
N SER A 89 -2.05 12.71 15.57
CA SER A 89 -2.16 13.95 14.74
C SER A 89 -3.28 14.03 13.67
N GLY A 90 -4.16 13.03 13.57
CA GLY A 90 -5.26 13.04 12.59
C GLY A 90 -4.85 12.89 11.12
N GLN A 91 -3.55 12.91 10.81
CA GLN A 91 -3.03 12.72 9.46
C GLN A 91 -2.52 11.30 9.24
N LEU A 92 -2.82 10.72 8.07
CA LEU A 92 -2.22 9.47 7.62
C LEU A 92 -0.70 9.64 7.48
N ARG A 93 0.04 8.69 8.05
CA ARG A 93 1.48 8.54 7.85
C ARG A 93 1.73 7.28 7.04
N LEU A 94 2.42 7.36 5.91
CA LEU A 94 2.78 6.19 5.11
C LEU A 94 4.29 6.04 5.07
N ILE A 95 4.76 4.80 4.96
CA ILE A 95 6.15 4.54 4.62
C ILE A 95 6.21 4.52 3.10
N LEU A 96 6.87 5.51 2.52
CA LEU A 96 6.97 5.67 1.07
C LEU A 96 8.41 5.52 0.60
N TRP A 97 8.54 4.88 -0.56
CA TRP A 97 9.82 4.61 -1.21
C TRP A 97 10.41 5.91 -1.78
N THR A 98 11.72 6.12 -1.62
CA THR A 98 12.48 7.19 -2.28
C THR A 98 13.54 6.67 -3.26
N ALA A 99 14.23 5.59 -2.93
CA ALA A 99 15.16 4.90 -3.83
C ALA A 99 15.38 3.47 -3.35
N LEU A 100 15.88 2.55 -4.19
CA LEU A 100 16.16 1.17 -3.79
C LEU A 100 16.92 1.11 -2.45
N GLY A 101 16.37 0.41 -1.47
CA GLY A 101 16.93 0.31 -0.12
C GLY A 101 16.67 1.51 0.81
N ALA A 102 15.88 2.50 0.38
CA ALA A 102 15.58 3.73 1.14
C ALA A 102 14.08 4.08 1.10
N ALA A 103 13.54 4.48 2.26
CA ALA A 103 12.15 4.90 2.42
C ALA A 103 12.04 5.91 3.56
N ASP A 104 11.00 6.75 3.50
CA ASP A 104 10.70 7.77 4.51
C ASP A 104 9.31 7.59 5.11
N VAL A 105 9.13 8.06 6.35
CA VAL A 105 7.81 8.28 6.92
C VAL A 105 7.26 9.60 6.37
N VAL A 106 6.22 9.53 5.56
CA VAL A 106 5.58 10.70 4.94
C VAL A 106 4.21 10.92 5.58
N ALA A 107 3.97 12.13 6.06
CA ALA A 107 2.68 12.56 6.62
C ALA A 107 1.98 13.55 5.68
N GLY A 108 0.67 13.67 5.81
CA GLY A 108 -0.10 14.71 5.10
C GLY A 108 -0.21 14.48 3.59
N ILE A 109 -0.16 13.23 3.15
CA ILE A 109 -0.49 12.86 1.77
C ILE A 109 -1.98 13.14 1.55
N ASP A 110 -2.33 13.76 0.42
CA ASP A 110 -3.72 13.99 0.06
C ASP A 110 -4.42 12.64 -0.13
N GLU A 111 -5.52 12.44 0.57
CA GLU A 111 -6.31 11.23 0.49
C GLU A 111 -6.86 10.98 -0.92
N ALA A 112 -7.03 12.03 -1.73
CA ALA A 112 -7.38 11.89 -3.14
C ALA A 112 -6.29 11.15 -3.93
N GLN A 113 -5.00 11.34 -3.60
CA GLN A 113 -3.90 10.64 -4.25
C GLN A 113 -3.84 9.16 -3.81
N ILE A 114 -4.17 8.88 -2.55
CA ILE A 114 -4.28 7.52 -2.03
C ILE A 114 -5.45 6.80 -2.71
N LEU A 115 -6.62 7.45 -2.78
CA LEU A 115 -7.80 6.90 -3.42
C LEU A 115 -7.58 6.65 -4.92
N ALA A 116 -6.87 7.57 -5.60
CA ALA A 116 -6.51 7.40 -7.00
C ALA A 116 -5.66 6.15 -7.21
N GLU A 117 -4.61 5.93 -6.41
CA GLU A 117 -3.79 4.70 -6.53
C GLU A 117 -4.62 3.43 -6.27
N LEU A 118 -5.48 3.43 -5.24
CA LEU A 118 -6.35 2.29 -4.96
C LEU A 118 -7.32 2.01 -6.13
N THR A 119 -7.86 3.05 -6.75
CA THR A 119 -8.75 2.95 -7.91
C THR A 119 -8.02 2.46 -9.15
N ASP A 120 -6.82 2.99 -9.38
CA ASP A 120 -5.95 2.58 -10.49
C ASP A 120 -5.53 1.11 -10.36
N ASP A 121 -5.26 0.62 -9.14
CA ASP A 121 -4.99 -0.80 -8.93
C ASP A 121 -6.19 -1.67 -9.27
N VAL A 122 -7.43 -1.26 -8.97
CA VAL A 122 -8.62 -2.03 -9.38
C VAL A 122 -8.80 -2.02 -10.90
N ALA A 123 -8.55 -0.90 -11.56
CA ALA A 123 -8.73 -0.74 -13.00
C ALA A 123 -7.63 -1.39 -13.86
N ARG A 124 -6.47 -1.71 -13.27
CA ARG A 124 -5.31 -2.23 -14.00
C ARG A 124 -5.60 -3.63 -14.58
N PRO A 125 -5.23 -3.92 -15.83
CA PRO A 125 -5.36 -5.27 -16.37
C PRO A 125 -4.53 -6.27 -15.56
N ALA A 126 -4.97 -7.53 -15.52
CA ALA A 126 -4.28 -8.62 -14.81
C ALA A 126 -2.86 -8.86 -15.34
#